data_AF-A0A8T4TLD9-F1
#
_entry.id   AF-A0A8T4TLD9-F1
#
_cell.length_a   1.000
_cell.length_b   1.000
_cell.length_c   1.000
_cell.angle_alpha   90.00
_cell.angle_beta   90.00
_cell.angle_gamma   90.00
#
_symmetry.space_group_name_H-M   'P 1'
#
loop_
_entity.id
_entity.type
_entity.pdbx_description
1 polymer ?
#
loop_
_entity_poly.entity_id
_entity_poly.type
_entity_poly.pdbx_seq_one_letter_code
_entity_poly.pdbx_strand_id
1 'polypeptide(L)'
;MLKEIIKTRREILRYPRLDTVLMVELFIREHDGEFKKRSLWEHLPNKMMYQTFCVIIDYLILSRKISIDSEGKIGWIYYPKSVKEHLKYKELFWKR
;
A
#
# COMPACT_ATOMS: atom_id res chain seq x y z
N MET A 1 4.24 -11.73 -13.91
CA MET A 1 4.07 -10.44 -13.22
C MET A 1 4.59 -10.41 -11.78
N LEU A 2 3.90 -10.95 -10.76
CA LEU A 2 4.41 -10.97 -9.35
C LEU A 2 5.77 -11.66 -9.21
N LYS A 3 5.92 -12.84 -9.85
CA LYS A 3 7.19 -13.59 -9.90
C LYS A 3 8.29 -12.85 -10.66
N GLU A 4 7.94 -12.02 -11.64
CA GLU A 4 8.93 -11.22 -12.40
C GLU A 4 9.43 -10.05 -11.59
N ILE A 5 8.56 -9.32 -10.88
CA ILE A 5 8.95 -8.21 -10.00
C ILE A 5 9.89 -8.68 -8.88
N ILE A 6 9.63 -9.87 -8.33
CA ILE A 6 10.50 -10.50 -7.31
C ILE A 6 11.84 -10.93 -7.92
N LYS A 7 11.86 -11.33 -9.21
CA LYS A 7 13.07 -11.78 -9.92
C LYS A 7 14.02 -10.63 -10.31
N THR A 8 13.49 -9.43 -10.61
CA THR A 8 14.31 -8.27 -11.04
C THR A 8 14.92 -7.46 -9.92
N ARG A 9 14.50 -7.67 -8.67
CA ARG A 9 15.10 -6.99 -7.51
C ARG A 9 16.17 -7.89 -6.91
N ARG A 10 17.41 -7.36 -6.83
CA ARG A 10 18.49 -7.89 -5.98
C ARG A 10 17.86 -8.39 -4.68
N GLU A 11 18.16 -9.64 -4.33
CA GLU A 11 17.62 -10.42 -3.21
C GLU A 11 16.85 -9.56 -2.20
N ILE A 12 15.51 -9.70 -2.18
CA ILE A 12 14.68 -9.06 -1.16
C ILE A 12 15.20 -9.52 0.21
N LEU A 13 15.98 -8.65 0.86
CA LEU A 13 16.67 -8.98 2.12
C LEU A 13 15.69 -9.33 3.23
N ARG A 14 14.50 -8.71 3.21
CA ARG A 14 13.45 -8.94 4.20
C ARG A 14 12.08 -8.51 3.69
N TYR A 15 11.09 -9.37 3.91
CA TYR A 15 9.69 -9.02 3.70
C TYR A 15 9.12 -8.24 4.89
N PRO A 16 8.29 -7.20 4.64
CA PRO A 16 7.61 -6.48 5.70
C PRO A 16 6.59 -7.38 6.41
N ARG A 17 6.43 -7.17 7.71
CA ARG A 17 5.32 -7.76 8.46
C ARG A 17 4.01 -7.03 8.12
N LEU A 18 2.87 -7.69 8.36
CA LEU A 18 1.55 -7.14 8.04
C LEU A 18 1.27 -5.83 8.77
N ASP A 19 1.62 -5.72 10.05
CA ASP A 19 1.50 -4.49 10.85
C ASP A 19 2.15 -3.28 10.16
N THR A 20 3.30 -3.51 9.54
CA THR A 20 4.11 -2.50 8.86
C THR A 20 3.47 -2.08 7.54
N VAL A 21 2.95 -3.04 6.77
CA VAL A 21 2.20 -2.78 5.53
C VAL A 21 0.96 -1.93 5.85
N LEU A 22 0.20 -2.33 6.86
CA LEU A 22 -1.02 -1.64 7.29
C LEU A 22 -0.74 -0.21 7.79
N MET A 23 0.37 0.01 8.51
CA MET A 23 0.79 1.34 8.94
C MET A 23 1.04 2.27 7.74
N VAL A 24 1.75 1.80 6.71
CA VAL A 24 2.01 2.60 5.49
C VAL A 24 0.71 2.84 4.72
N GLU A 25 -0.14 1.82 4.59
CA GLU A 25 -1.44 1.92 3.93
C GLU A 25 -2.34 2.96 4.60
N LEU A 26 -2.41 2.94 5.93
CA LEU A 26 -3.17 3.90 6.73
C LEU A 26 -2.63 5.32 6.56
N PHE A 27 -1.31 5.50 6.63
CA PHE A 27 -0.67 6.79 6.45
C PHE A 27 -0.96 7.39 5.06
N ILE A 28 -0.87 6.59 4.00
CA ILE A 28 -1.23 7.04 2.63
C ILE A 28 -2.70 7.47 2.57
N ARG A 29 -3.60 6.73 3.23
CA ARG A 29 -5.03 7.04 3.25
C ARG A 29 -5.33 8.37 3.97
N GLU A 30 -4.59 8.67 5.03
CA GLU A 30 -4.74 9.92 5.80
C GLU A 30 -4.12 11.13 5.07
N HIS A 31 -3.08 10.90 4.28
CA HIS A 31 -2.34 11.90 3.52
C HIS A 31 -2.50 11.72 2.00
N ASP A 32 -3.75 11.48 1.57
CA ASP A 32 -4.11 11.13 0.19
C ASP A 32 -3.64 12.20 -0.81
N GLY A 33 -2.74 11.82 -1.72
CA GLY A 33 -2.23 12.72 -2.75
C GLY A 33 -1.34 13.85 -2.21
N GLU A 34 -0.87 13.76 -0.96
CA GLU A 34 -0.02 14.80 -0.36
C GLU A 34 1.45 14.61 -0.74
N PHE A 35 1.94 13.36 -0.69
CA PHE A 35 3.37 13.07 -0.77
C PHE A 35 3.78 12.35 -2.05
N LYS A 36 4.96 12.71 -2.57
CA LYS A 36 5.71 11.87 -3.51
C LYS A 36 6.42 10.74 -2.75
N LYS A 37 6.79 9.66 -3.45
CA LYS A 37 7.37 8.44 -2.85
C LYS A 37 8.47 8.65 -1.80
N ARG A 38 9.45 9.52 -2.08
CA ARG A 38 10.56 9.80 -1.15
C ARG A 38 10.09 10.58 0.08
N SER A 39 9.33 11.64 -0.13
CA SER A 39 8.77 12.46 0.96
C SER A 39 7.89 11.59 1.86
N LEU A 40 7.09 10.70 1.28
CA LEU A 40 6.23 9.80 2.05
C LEU A 40 7.06 8.93 3.00
N TRP A 41 8.13 8.30 2.51
CA TRP A 41 9.05 7.52 3.33
C TRP A 41 9.70 8.35 4.45
N GLU A 42 10.03 9.61 4.18
CA GLU A 42 10.63 10.51 5.17
C GLU A 42 9.63 10.93 6.27
N HIS A 43 8.32 10.94 5.99
CA HIS A 43 7.28 11.35 6.94
C HIS A 43 6.58 10.19 7.66
N LEU A 44 6.91 8.93 7.34
CA LEU A 44 6.34 7.78 8.03
C LEU A 44 6.62 7.83 9.55
N PRO A 45 5.64 7.43 10.39
CA PRO A 45 5.79 7.46 11.85
C PRO A 45 6.89 6.52 12.34
N ASN A 46 7.10 5.40 11.64
CA ASN A 46 8.17 4.44 11.94
C ASN A 46 9.17 4.39 10.79
N LYS A 47 10.45 4.57 11.10
CA LYS A 47 11.53 4.46 10.12
C LYS A 47 11.76 2.99 9.74
N MET A 48 11.99 2.76 8.45
CA MET A 48 12.34 1.45 7.91
C MET A 48 13.32 1.60 6.75
N MET A 49 13.98 0.50 6.38
CA MET A 49 14.83 0.48 5.19
C MET A 49 14.04 0.87 3.94
N TYR A 50 14.64 1.71 3.09
CA TYR A 50 14.01 2.19 1.86
C TYR A 50 13.59 1.06 0.93
N GLN A 51 14.33 -0.05 0.90
CA GLN A 51 14.00 -1.24 0.12
C GLN A 51 12.69 -1.89 0.60
N THR A 52 12.53 -2.06 1.92
CA THR A 52 11.29 -2.60 2.51
C THR A 52 10.11 -1.69 2.19
N PHE A 53 10.30 -0.37 2.32
CA PHE A 53 9.29 0.60 1.91
C PHE A 53 8.89 0.45 0.44
N CYS A 54 9.86 0.28 -0.47
CA CYS A 54 9.57 0.08 -1.89
C CYS A 54 8.76 -1.20 -2.14
N VAL A 55 9.06 -2.30 -1.45
CA VAL A 55 8.28 -3.54 -1.53
C VAL A 55 6.82 -3.31 -1.11
N ILE A 56 6.60 -2.54 -0.03
CA ILE A 56 5.25 -2.18 0.43
C ILE A 56 4.52 -1.35 -0.63
N ILE A 57 5.15 -0.31 -1.17
CA ILE A 57 4.52 0.54 -2.21
C ILE A 57 4.16 -0.28 -3.45
N ASP A 58 5.05 -1.13 -3.93
CA ASP A 58 4.75 -1.97 -5.10
C ASP A 58 3.59 -2.92 -4.81
N TYR A 59 3.57 -3.54 -3.62
CA TYR A 59 2.47 -4.40 -3.19
C TYR A 59 1.14 -3.64 -3.17
N LEU A 60 1.10 -2.42 -2.63
CA LEU A 60 -0.11 -1.60 -2.56
C LEU A 60 -0.58 -1.14 -3.94
N ILE A 61 0.32 -0.87 -4.89
CA ILE A 61 -0.03 -0.55 -6.28
C ILE A 61 -0.61 -1.79 -6.98
N LEU A 62 0.09 -2.93 -6.88
CA LEU A 62 -0.33 -4.20 -7.50
C LEU A 62 -1.68 -4.69 -6.97
N SER A 63 -1.93 -4.50 -5.67
CA SER A 63 -3.22 -4.84 -5.03
C SER A 63 -4.29 -3.76 -5.23
N ARG A 64 -4.01 -2.74 -6.05
CA ARG A 64 -4.92 -1.62 -6.39
C ARG A 64 -5.47 -0.90 -5.16
N LYS A 65 -4.63 -0.75 -4.15
CA LYS A 65 -4.92 0.02 -2.93
C LYS A 65 -4.55 1.49 -3.11
N ILE A 66 -3.46 1.74 -3.82
CA ILE A 66 -2.94 3.08 -4.10
C ILE A 66 -2.64 3.26 -5.59
N SER A 67 -2.51 4.52 -6.02
CA SER A 67 -2.03 4.90 -7.35
C SER A 67 -1.02 6.04 -7.26
N ILE A 68 -0.37 6.32 -8.39
CA ILE A 68 0.54 7.46 -8.54
C ILE A 68 -0.07 8.37 -9.59
N ASP A 69 -0.25 9.64 -9.26
CA ASP A 69 -0.79 10.64 -10.19
C ASP A 69 0.27 11.11 -11.21
N SER A 70 -0.11 12.03 -12.10
CA SER A 70 0.80 12.60 -13.10
C SER A 70 1.94 13.45 -12.50
N GLU A 71 1.81 13.92 -11.26
CA GLU A 71 2.84 14.69 -10.55
C GLU A 71 3.80 13.80 -9.73
N GLY A 72 3.49 12.50 -9.65
CA GLY A 72 4.23 11.51 -8.87
C GLY A 72 3.80 11.41 -7.40
N LYS A 73 2.66 11.98 -7.03
CA LYS A 73 2.09 11.86 -5.68
C LYS A 73 1.33 10.56 -5.53
N ILE A 74 1.39 10.00 -4.32
CA ILE A 74 0.76 8.72 -4.00
C ILE A 74 -0.62 8.98 -3.43
N GLY A 75 -1.65 8.44 -4.09
CA GLY A 75 -3.03 8.56 -3.67
C GLY A 75 -3.69 7.22 -3.36
N TRP A 76 -4.65 7.23 -2.45
CA TRP A 76 -5.50 6.11 -2.05
C TRP A 76 -6.68 5.96 -3.03
N ILE A 77 -6.79 4.81 -3.70
CA ILE A 77 -7.76 4.62 -4.80
C ILE A 77 -8.99 3.78 -4.44
N TYR A 78 -9.11 3.35 -3.19
CA TYR A 78 -10.27 2.59 -2.77
C TYR A 78 -11.46 3.53 -2.51
N TYR A 79 -12.29 3.70 -3.54
CA TYR A 79 -13.54 4.46 -3.47
C TYR A 79 -14.73 3.53 -3.12
N PRO A 80 -15.26 3.58 -1.90
CA PRO A 80 -16.20 2.57 -1.38
C PRO A 80 -17.63 2.66 -1.94
N LYS A 81 -17.91 3.51 -2.93
CA LYS A 81 -19.29 3.79 -3.36
C LYS A 81 -20.03 2.54 -3.87
N SER A 82 -19.36 1.63 -4.57
CA SER A 82 -19.94 0.35 -5.04
C SER A 82 -19.84 -0.79 -4.01
N VAL A 83 -18.95 -0.68 -3.02
CA VAL A 83 -18.66 -1.77 -2.07
C VAL A 83 -19.56 -1.72 -0.84
N LYS A 84 -20.07 -0.53 -0.46
CA LYS A 84 -20.98 -0.35 0.68
C LYS A 84 -22.22 -1.25 0.62
N GLU A 85 -22.77 -1.45 -0.58
CA GLU A 85 -23.96 -2.29 -0.77
C GLU A 85 -23.68 -3.78 -0.55
N HIS A 86 -22.43 -4.21 -0.79
CA HIS A 86 -22.01 -5.60 -0.63
C HIS A 86 -21.56 -5.89 0.80
N LEU A 87 -20.99 -4.92 1.52
CA LEU A 87 -20.52 -5.10 2.90
C LEU A 87 -21.64 -5.40 3.93
N LYS A 88 -22.92 -5.31 3.54
CA LYS A 88 -24.06 -5.69 4.40
C LYS A 88 -24.25 -7.21 4.52
N TYR A 89 -23.70 -7.98 3.57
CA TYR A 89 -23.84 -9.42 3.48
C TYR A 89 -22.91 -10.10 4.50
N LYS A 90 -23.48 -10.70 5.55
CA LYS A 90 -22.73 -11.31 6.66
C LYS A 90 -21.89 -12.51 6.22
N GLU A 91 -22.31 -13.19 5.15
CA GLU A 91 -21.62 -14.31 4.53
C GLU A 91 -20.27 -13.92 3.90
N LEU A 92 -20.04 -12.63 3.63
CA LEU A 92 -18.75 -12.14 3.14
C LEU A 92 -17.68 -12.03 4.23
N PHE A 93 -18.05 -12.27 5.50
CA PHE A 93 -17.15 -12.18 6.64
C PHE A 93 -16.98 -13.54 7.31
N TRP A 94 -15.78 -13.76 7.85
CA TRP A 94 -15.54 -14.89 8.74
C TRP A 94 -16.47 -14.81 9.94
N LYS A 95 -17.21 -15.90 10.20
CA LYS A 95 -17.96 -16.03 11.45
C LYS A 95 -16.95 -16.06 12.59
N ARG A 96 -17.00 -15.07 13.47
CA ARG A 96 -16.30 -15.10 14.76
C ARG A 96 -17.03 -16.03 15.71
#